data_AF-A0A3D2B621-F1
#
_entry.id   AF-A0A3D2B621-F1
#
_cell.length_a   1.000
_cell.length_b   1.000
_cell.length_c   1.000
_cell.angle_alpha   90.00
_cell.angle_beta   90.00
_cell.angle_gamma   90.00
#
_symmetry.space_group_name_H-M   'P 1'
#
loop_
_entity.id
_entity.type
_entity.pdbx_description
1 polymer ?
#
loop_
_entity_poly.entity_id
_entity_poly.type
_entity_poly.pdbx_seq_one_letter_code
_entity_poly.pdbx_strand_id
1 'polypeptide(L)' 'NLVCENCHFHMAIYTPEMLPVCPKCGHDQFQRRPFEP' A
#
# COMPACT_ATOMS: atom_id res chain seq x y z
N ASN A 1 -2.61 5.03 -5.26
CA ASN A 1 -2.49 4.98 -3.79
C ASN A 1 -2.68 3.55 -3.31
N LEU A 2 -1.72 2.99 -2.56
CA LEU A 2 -1.91 1.71 -1.88
C LEU A 2 -2.53 1.93 -0.51
N VAL A 3 -3.46 1.06 -0.14
CA VAL A 3 -4.06 1.02 1.19
C VAL A 3 -3.87 -0.38 1.75
N CYS A 4 -3.19 -0.53 2.87
CA CYS A 4 -3.08 -1.84 3.52
C CYS A 4 -4.45 -2.29 4.02
N GLU A 5 -4.89 -3.51 3.70
CA GLU A 5 -6.23 -3.98 4.10
C GLU A 5 -6.35 -4.20 5.62
N ASN A 6 -5.25 -4.52 6.28
CA ASN A 6 -5.28 -4.81 7.72
C ASN A 6 -5.34 -3.53 8.57
N CYS A 7 -4.48 -2.55 8.28
CA CYS A 7 -4.35 -1.34 9.10
C CYS A 7 -4.83 -0.06 8.41
N HIS A 8 -5.41 -0.16 7.21
CA HIS A 8 -5.87 0.96 6.39
C HIS A 8 -4.80 2.05 6.22
N PHE A 9 -3.53 1.64 6.18
CA PHE A 9 -2.42 2.58 6.02
C PHE A 9 -2.30 3.01 4.57
N HIS A 10 -2.44 4.31 4.33
CA HIS A 10 -2.33 4.91 3.01
C HIS A 10 -0.85 5.16 2.67
N MET A 11 -0.41 4.57 1.57
CA MET A 11 0.94 4.69 1.07
C MET A 11 0.90 5.12 -0.40
N ALA A 12 1.59 6.22 -0.71
CA ALA A 12 1.78 6.66 -2.07
C ALA A 12 2.99 5.90 -2.65
N ILE A 13 2.73 4.88 -3.49
CA ILE A 13 3.80 4.23 -4.25
C ILE A 13 4.28 5.23 -5.31
N TYR A 14 5.51 5.70 -5.15
CA TYR A 14 6.25 6.45 -6.18
C TYR A 14 7.32 5.59 -6.87
N THR A 15 7.65 4.42 -6.30
CA THR A 15 8.64 3.48 -6.85
C THR A 15 8.12 2.05 -6.71
N PRO A 16 7.95 1.29 -7.81
CA PRO A 16 7.39 -0.06 -7.79
C PRO A 16 8.35 -1.13 -7.24
N GLU A 17 9.62 -0.80 -6.96
CA GLU A 17 10.67 -1.78 -6.66
C GLU A 17 10.74 -2.23 -5.19
N MET A 18 10.03 -1.57 -4.28
CA MET A 18 10.00 -1.95 -2.87
C MET A 18 8.58 -1.78 -2.31
N LEU A 19 7.86 -2.88 -2.12
CA LEU A 19 6.87 -3.06 -1.05
C LEU A 19 6.48 -4.55 -0.93
N PRO A 20 7.35 -5.39 -0.34
CA PRO A 20 6.98 -6.77 -0.01
C PRO A 20 6.07 -6.87 1.21
N VAL A 21 6.05 -5.88 2.12
CA VAL A 21 5.24 -5.88 3.35
C VAL A 21 4.95 -4.44 3.84
N CYS A 22 3.85 -4.24 4.57
CA CYS A 22 3.45 -2.98 5.18
C CYS A 22 4.36 -2.64 6.35
N PRO A 23 4.97 -1.44 6.40
CA PRO A 23 5.86 -1.07 7.50
C PRO A 23 5.14 -0.89 8.85
N LYS A 24 3.80 -0.74 8.83
CA LYS A 24 3.02 -0.61 10.07
C LYS A 24 2.65 -1.95 10.71
N CYS A 25 2.35 -2.96 9.90
CA CYS A 25 1.76 -4.21 10.40
C CYS A 25 2.43 -5.48 9.85
N GLY A 26 3.37 -5.35 8.91
CA GLY A 26 4.05 -6.48 8.28
C GLY A 26 3.24 -7.22 7.22
N HIS A 27 2.04 -6.76 6.86
CA HIS A 27 1.21 -7.41 5.83
C HIS A 27 1.57 -6.99 4.40
N ASP A 28 1.62 -7.95 3.50
CA ASP A 28 1.86 -7.77 2.06
C ASP A 28 0.59 -7.49 1.25
N GLN A 29 -0.58 -7.54 1.89
CA GLN A 29 -1.88 -7.37 1.25
C GLN A 29 -2.29 -5.89 1.23
N PHE A 30 -2.29 -5.31 0.04
CA PHE A 30 -2.69 -3.92 -0.19
C PHE A 30 -3.73 -3.80 -1.29
N GLN A 31 -4.73 -2.98 -1.04
CA GLN A 31 -5.67 -2.51 -2.05
C GLN A 31 -5.04 -1.39 -2.89
N ARG A 32 -5.02 -1.57 -4.21
CA ARG A 32 -4.69 -0.50 -5.15
C ARG A 32 -5.93 0.34 -5.36
N ARG A 33 -5.96 1.55 -4.79
CA ARG A 33 -6.95 2.52 -5.22
C ARG A 33 -6.54 3.05 -6.60
N PRO A 34 -7.48 3.09 -7.57
CA PRO A 34 -7.24 3.78 -8.83
C PRO A 34 -6.82 5.22 -8.51
N PHE A 35 -5.91 5.76 -9.31
CA PHE A 35 -5.66 7.19 -9.28
C PHE A 35 -6.95 7.85 -9.79
N GLU A 36 -7.64 8.59 -8.93
CA GLU A 36 -8.73 9.46 -9.38
C GLU A 36 -8.12 10.51 -10.34
N PRO A 37 -8.76 10.76 -11.50
CA PRO A 37 -8.25 11.67 -12.54
C PRO A 37 -8.21 13.13 -12.11
#